data_AF-A0A3M2IZV5-F1
#
_entry.id   AF-A0A3M2IZV5-F1
#
_cell.length_a   1.000
_cell.length_b   1.000
_cell.length_c   1.000
_cell.angle_alpha   90.00
_cell.angle_beta   90.00
_cell.angle_gamma   90.00
#
_symmetry.space_group_name_H-M   'P 1'
#
loop_
_entity.id
_entity.type
_entity.pdbx_description
1 polymer ?
#
loop_
_entity_poly.entity_id
_entity_poly.type
_entity_poly.pdbx_seq_one_letter_code
_entity_poly.pdbx_strand_id
1 'polypeptide(L)'
;MDARPRRRRHRDRAGRPRGRHREHAAGAGHRRPHADRLGRPRRRRPGHHPGGRRGHRRRLGRHPRRARRSRPARRRRPDGCDGGSRHHPSARRRGARRARGCGARRPGPPGPPGHGGRGSPVTRRTGAVLVALLVAAGLVVAGFAVAGRSPAPAPSPTATGDDGGTEGTDDTALAEPRTAAESAEEFLADWVDDGRVVRRDQGGDTVSEGQAYGLLLAVVADDADAFAAIWDWTQEHLVRSDGLLAWRWADGAVVDAEPASDADLDAARALVLAGAVWDEPAYTEAGTALATVLADDLTVTTALGRVLAPGLWATAADPYGYNPSYASPAAYAVLGDATGDPRWAELATGSAAATTALLDGSPLPPDWAQVHGDGTTEAMPGAAGTGQSVRYAYDAARLPVRYAESCDAADVALAGRLTGPLGTGDHLDAALDLGGATLDAAEHPVAYVGRAAARAAEGDTRGATEDLARADRVAQEVPTYYGAAWAALGRALLETDVLGGCPALVPQDAP
;
A
#
# COMPACT_ATOMS: atom_id res chain seq x y z
N MET A 1 -45.26 39.97 31.32
CA MET A 1 -45.42 41.41 31.09
C MET A 1 -44.78 41.72 29.75
N ASP A 2 -45.50 41.60 28.65
CA ASP A 2 -46.47 42.59 28.11
C ASP A 2 -45.75 43.71 27.32
N ALA A 3 -46.17 44.12 26.11
CA ALA A 3 -47.32 43.68 25.30
C ALA A 3 -47.11 43.92 23.79
N ARG A 4 -47.88 43.20 22.94
CA ARG A 4 -48.27 43.62 21.58
C ARG A 4 -49.43 44.62 21.70
N PRO A 5 -49.71 45.56 20.76
CA PRO A 5 -50.38 45.26 19.47
C PRO A 5 -50.01 46.29 18.34
N ARG A 6 -50.63 46.47 17.15
CA ARG A 6 -51.87 46.00 16.46
C ARG A 6 -51.58 45.64 14.98
N ARG A 7 -52.55 45.03 14.29
CA ARG A 7 -52.60 44.84 12.80
C ARG A 7 -53.35 45.99 12.11
N ARG A 8 -53.15 46.16 10.79
CA ARG A 8 -54.24 46.47 9.82
C ARG A 8 -54.05 45.71 8.50
N ARG A 9 -55.16 45.42 7.81
CA ARG A 9 -55.27 44.76 6.49
C ARG A 9 -56.21 45.58 5.59
N HIS A 10 -55.97 45.58 4.28
CA HIS A 10 -56.94 45.69 3.16
C HIS A 10 -56.18 45.14 1.91
N ARG A 11 -56.68 44.21 1.07
CA ARG A 11 -57.82 44.25 0.11
C ARG A 11 -57.70 45.44 -0.87
N ASP A 12 -57.84 45.31 -2.19
CA ASP A 12 -58.26 44.17 -3.03
C ASP A 12 -57.95 44.38 -4.54
N ARG A 13 -58.11 43.32 -5.35
CA ARG A 13 -58.46 43.30 -6.81
C ARG A 13 -57.51 43.77 -7.94
N ALA A 14 -57.09 42.75 -8.72
CA ALA A 14 -57.47 42.47 -10.13
C ALA A 14 -57.02 43.36 -11.32
N GLY A 15 -56.56 42.71 -12.39
CA GLY A 15 -56.45 43.30 -13.74
C GLY A 15 -55.56 42.52 -14.73
N ARG A 16 -56.12 41.57 -15.48
CA ARG A 16 -55.53 41.07 -16.75
C ARG A 16 -56.23 41.75 -17.93
N PRO A 17 -55.55 41.87 -19.07
CA PRO A 17 -56.16 41.46 -20.34
C PRO A 17 -55.30 40.47 -21.14
N ARG A 18 -55.91 39.87 -22.17
CA ARG A 18 -55.31 38.92 -23.12
C ARG A 18 -55.42 39.48 -24.55
N GLY A 19 -54.51 39.04 -25.43
CA GLY A 19 -54.76 38.91 -26.87
C GLY A 19 -53.77 39.66 -27.78
N ARG A 20 -53.62 39.29 -29.06
CA ARG A 20 -53.92 38.03 -29.79
C ARG A 20 -53.32 38.15 -31.23
N HIS A 21 -53.36 37.04 -31.99
CA HIS A 21 -53.04 36.82 -33.42
C HIS A 21 -51.70 36.09 -33.66
N ARG A 22 -51.63 34.87 -34.26
CA ARG A 22 -52.26 34.25 -35.48
C ARG A 22 -51.62 34.75 -36.79
N GLU A 23 -51.30 33.92 -37.80
CA GLU A 23 -51.35 32.45 -37.99
C GLU A 23 -50.60 32.07 -39.30
N HIS A 24 -50.11 30.82 -39.42
CA HIS A 24 -49.94 30.01 -40.68
C HIS A 24 -49.06 30.51 -41.86
N ALA A 25 -48.55 29.69 -42.80
CA ALA A 25 -48.17 28.25 -42.84
C ALA A 25 -47.51 27.89 -44.20
N ALA A 26 -47.03 26.64 -44.32
CA ALA A 26 -46.81 25.83 -45.54
C ALA A 26 -45.40 25.76 -46.20
N GLY A 27 -45.02 24.54 -46.60
CA GLY A 27 -43.82 24.20 -47.37
C GLY A 27 -43.28 22.79 -47.07
N ALA A 28 -43.74 21.75 -47.78
CA ALA A 28 -43.37 20.35 -47.54
C ALA A 28 -42.98 19.59 -48.83
N GLY A 29 -42.10 18.58 -48.71
CA GLY A 29 -41.62 17.70 -49.80
C GLY A 29 -40.27 17.06 -49.43
N HIS A 30 -40.06 15.81 -48.98
CA HIS A 30 -40.73 14.50 -49.10
C HIS A 30 -40.12 13.57 -50.18
N ARG A 31 -39.45 12.46 -49.74
CA ARG A 31 -39.05 11.18 -50.41
C ARG A 31 -37.66 10.72 -49.92
N ARG A 32 -37.32 9.43 -49.74
CA ARG A 32 -38.03 8.18 -49.36
C ARG A 32 -36.96 7.11 -49.01
N PRO A 33 -37.25 6.03 -48.25
CA PRO A 33 -36.25 5.05 -47.80
C PRO A 33 -36.18 3.79 -48.70
N HIS A 34 -35.19 2.92 -48.43
CA HIS A 34 -35.14 1.52 -48.92
C HIS A 34 -34.95 0.54 -47.76
N ALA A 35 -35.40 -0.71 -47.94
CA ALA A 35 -35.53 -1.74 -46.90
C ALA A 35 -34.89 -3.09 -47.31
N ASP A 36 -35.09 -4.10 -46.44
CA ASP A 36 -34.73 -5.54 -46.54
C ASP A 36 -33.25 -5.89 -46.25
N ARG A 37 -32.94 -6.80 -45.32
CA ARG A 37 -33.50 -8.16 -45.20
C ARG A 37 -33.59 -8.74 -43.78
N LEU A 38 -34.50 -9.71 -43.65
CA LEU A 38 -34.75 -10.55 -42.49
C LEU A 38 -33.81 -11.77 -42.42
N GLY A 39 -33.40 -12.18 -41.22
CA GLY A 39 -32.74 -13.46 -40.91
C GLY A 39 -33.23 -14.01 -39.57
N ARG A 40 -33.85 -15.21 -39.56
CA ARG A 40 -34.58 -15.76 -38.40
C ARG A 40 -33.67 -16.45 -37.36
N PRO A 41 -34.05 -16.46 -36.06
CA PRO A 41 -33.37 -17.24 -35.02
C PRO A 41 -33.75 -18.72 -35.06
N ARG A 42 -32.81 -19.63 -34.75
CA ARG A 42 -33.07 -21.07 -34.59
C ARG A 42 -33.35 -21.42 -33.13
N ARG A 43 -34.63 -21.63 -32.77
CA ARG A 43 -35.00 -22.31 -31.51
C ARG A 43 -34.81 -23.83 -31.65
N ARG A 44 -34.12 -24.47 -30.70
CA ARG A 44 -34.05 -25.93 -30.52
C ARG A 44 -35.00 -26.38 -29.40
N ARG A 45 -35.83 -27.39 -29.64
CA ARG A 45 -36.49 -28.32 -28.68
C ARG A 45 -37.10 -29.50 -29.48
N PRO A 46 -37.40 -30.67 -28.89
CA PRO A 46 -36.79 -31.29 -27.70
C PRO A 46 -36.51 -32.82 -27.85
N GLY A 47 -35.71 -33.36 -26.91
CA GLY A 47 -35.95 -34.69 -26.33
C GLY A 47 -35.37 -35.93 -27.02
N HIS A 48 -34.50 -36.64 -26.31
CA HIS A 48 -34.68 -38.08 -26.04
C HIS A 48 -33.84 -38.54 -24.82
N HIS A 49 -34.53 -39.11 -23.83
CA HIS A 49 -33.97 -40.10 -22.90
C HIS A 49 -34.52 -41.46 -23.38
N PRO A 50 -33.76 -42.56 -23.27
CA PRO A 50 -33.93 -43.36 -22.07
C PRO A 50 -32.69 -44.14 -21.58
N GLY A 51 -32.80 -44.69 -20.38
CA GLY A 51 -32.21 -46.00 -20.06
C GLY A 51 -30.80 -46.00 -19.47
N GLY A 52 -30.69 -45.84 -18.15
CA GLY A 52 -29.44 -46.07 -17.45
C GLY A 52 -29.06 -47.56 -17.34
N ARG A 53 -27.77 -47.84 -17.10
CA ARG A 53 -27.31 -49.10 -16.51
C ARG A 53 -26.18 -48.87 -15.51
N ARG A 54 -26.10 -49.80 -14.56
CA ARG A 54 -25.28 -49.70 -13.34
C ARG A 54 -23.79 -49.91 -13.62
N GLY A 55 -22.97 -49.20 -12.85
CA GLY A 55 -21.75 -49.73 -12.24
C GLY A 55 -20.48 -49.75 -13.10
N HIS A 56 -19.50 -48.96 -12.69
CA HIS A 56 -18.27 -49.52 -12.10
C HIS A 56 -17.50 -48.45 -11.32
N ARG A 57 -17.23 -48.69 -10.03
CA ARG A 57 -16.15 -48.00 -9.32
C ARG A 57 -14.83 -48.39 -10.00
N ARG A 58 -14.05 -47.41 -10.48
CA ARG A 58 -12.62 -47.59 -10.74
C ARG A 58 -11.82 -46.58 -9.92
N ARG A 59 -11.16 -47.09 -8.89
CA ARG A 59 -9.99 -46.43 -8.31
C ARG A 59 -8.88 -46.41 -9.35
N LEU A 60 -8.36 -45.22 -9.64
CA LEU A 60 -7.02 -44.96 -10.17
C LEU A 60 -6.48 -43.83 -9.27
N GLY A 61 -5.22 -43.79 -8.85
CA GLY A 61 -4.14 -44.74 -9.05
C GLY A 61 -2.86 -44.04 -8.58
N ARG A 62 -2.38 -44.35 -7.36
CA ARG A 62 -1.20 -43.69 -6.77
C ARG A 62 0.02 -43.84 -7.70
N HIS A 63 0.59 -42.73 -8.16
CA HIS A 63 1.92 -42.74 -8.76
C HIS A 63 3.03 -42.59 -7.68
N PRO A 64 4.23 -43.17 -7.89
CA PRO A 64 5.18 -43.41 -6.81
C PRO A 64 6.20 -42.29 -6.60
N ARG A 65 6.55 -42.06 -5.34
CA ARG A 65 7.68 -41.25 -4.86
C ARG A 65 8.99 -41.62 -5.58
N ARG A 66 9.77 -40.63 -6.04
CA ARG A 66 11.16 -40.83 -6.46
C ARG A 66 12.18 -40.35 -5.41
N ALA A 67 12.88 -41.34 -4.86
CA ALA A 67 14.25 -41.32 -4.32
C ALA A 67 14.82 -40.00 -3.74
N ARG A 68 14.92 -39.97 -2.40
CA ARG A 68 15.88 -39.14 -1.65
C ARG A 68 17.31 -39.40 -2.15
N ARG A 69 18.11 -38.34 -2.37
CA ARG A 69 19.57 -38.46 -2.56
C ARG A 69 20.28 -38.62 -1.21
N SER A 70 21.26 -39.52 -1.16
CA SER A 70 21.93 -39.95 0.07
C SER A 70 23.13 -39.08 0.44
N ARG A 71 23.31 -38.77 1.72
CA ARG A 71 24.59 -38.26 2.28
C ARG A 71 25.67 -39.35 2.19
N PRO A 72 26.92 -39.04 1.81
CA PRO A 72 28.05 -39.95 2.01
C PRO A 72 28.56 -39.87 3.46
N ALA A 73 28.91 -41.03 4.03
CA ALA A 73 29.43 -41.15 5.39
C ALA A 73 30.96 -41.01 5.47
N ARG A 74 31.44 -40.70 6.69
CA ARG A 74 32.86 -40.60 7.06
C ARG A 74 33.66 -41.86 6.71
N ARG A 75 34.93 -41.70 6.31
CA ARG A 75 35.97 -42.74 6.41
C ARG A 75 37.00 -42.38 7.49
N ARG A 76 37.50 -43.40 8.20
CA ARG A 76 38.61 -43.30 9.18
C ARG A 76 39.97 -43.68 8.54
N ARG A 77 41.04 -43.41 9.28
CA ARG A 77 42.48 -43.59 8.97
C ARG A 77 42.92 -45.07 8.80
N PRO A 78 44.19 -45.29 8.38
CA PRO A 78 45.31 -45.64 9.30
C PRO A 78 46.48 -44.61 9.21
N ASP A 79 47.15 -44.22 10.30
CA ASP A 79 48.40 -44.78 10.92
C ASP A 79 49.69 -44.27 10.23
N GLY A 80 50.77 -43.83 10.91
CA GLY A 80 51.05 -43.68 12.35
C GLY A 80 52.42 -43.01 12.63
N CYS A 81 52.85 -42.93 13.90
CA CYS A 81 54.19 -42.52 14.43
C CYS A 81 54.68 -41.09 14.09
N ASP A 82 55.48 -40.34 14.87
CA ASP A 82 56.01 -40.35 16.27
C ASP A 82 56.07 -38.85 16.69
N GLY A 83 56.30 -38.37 17.92
CA GLY A 83 56.70 -38.92 19.21
C GLY A 83 57.30 -37.75 20.05
N GLY A 84 57.44 -37.89 21.37
CA GLY A 84 58.19 -36.93 22.22
C GLY A 84 57.37 -36.04 23.15
N SER A 85 57.44 -36.33 24.46
CA SER A 85 56.79 -35.57 25.55
C SER A 85 57.80 -34.71 26.34
N ARG A 86 57.31 -34.07 27.44
CA ARG A 86 58.04 -33.41 28.58
C ARG A 86 58.22 -31.88 28.42
N HIS A 87 58.09 -31.04 29.46
CA HIS A 87 57.66 -31.21 30.87
C HIS A 87 57.04 -29.89 31.42
N HIS A 88 56.24 -30.02 32.49
CA HIS A 88 55.77 -28.96 33.41
C HIS A 88 56.89 -28.56 34.44
N PRO A 89 56.72 -27.66 35.45
CA PRO A 89 55.52 -26.95 35.94
C PRO A 89 55.67 -25.44 36.35
N SER A 90 54.54 -24.79 36.71
CA SER A 90 54.27 -23.78 37.80
C SER A 90 55.34 -22.73 38.24
N ALA A 91 55.05 -21.46 38.57
CA ALA A 91 54.13 -21.01 39.65
C ALA A 91 54.14 -19.47 39.90
N ARG A 92 53.01 -18.92 40.40
CA ARG A 92 52.83 -17.75 41.32
C ARG A 92 53.51 -16.38 41.01
N ARG A 93 52.69 -15.30 41.00
CA ARG A 93 52.45 -14.43 42.20
C ARG A 93 51.33 -13.39 41.97
N ARG A 94 50.75 -12.90 43.08
CA ARG A 94 49.75 -11.81 43.18
C ARG A 94 50.44 -10.46 43.42
N GLY A 95 49.76 -9.33 43.14
CA GLY A 95 50.11 -8.05 43.76
C GLY A 95 49.46 -6.82 43.13
N ALA A 96 48.39 -6.30 43.75
CA ALA A 96 47.81 -5.00 43.40
C ALA A 96 48.42 -3.86 44.26
N ARG A 97 48.48 -2.63 43.73
CA ARG A 97 48.39 -1.37 44.52
C ARG A 97 48.10 -0.16 43.64
N ARG A 98 47.24 0.73 44.15
CA ARG A 98 46.94 2.08 43.62
C ARG A 98 47.92 3.11 44.24
N ALA A 99 48.17 4.23 43.54
CA ALA A 99 47.94 5.61 44.07
C ALA A 99 48.50 6.73 43.15
N ARG A 100 47.69 7.79 42.94
CA ARG A 100 47.97 9.25 42.96
C ARG A 100 49.25 9.79 42.27
N GLY A 101 49.27 10.92 41.54
CA GLY A 101 48.25 11.95 41.24
C GLY A 101 48.91 13.21 40.62
N CYS A 102 48.11 14.27 40.34
CA CYS A 102 48.51 15.58 39.75
C CYS A 102 48.95 15.53 38.25
N GLY A 103 48.63 16.47 37.35
CA GLY A 103 47.70 17.62 37.41
C GLY A 103 48.25 18.89 36.74
N ALA A 104 47.85 19.23 35.50
CA ALA A 104 48.05 20.56 34.88
C ALA A 104 47.14 20.81 33.65
N ARG A 105 46.88 22.10 33.39
CA ARG A 105 45.83 22.68 32.51
C ARG A 105 46.13 22.69 30.99
N ARG A 106 45.07 22.87 30.19
CA ARG A 106 45.06 23.22 28.74
C ARG A 106 45.57 24.65 28.46
N PRO A 107 45.86 24.99 27.20
CA PRO A 107 45.00 25.97 26.49
C PRO A 107 44.51 25.50 25.10
N GLY A 108 43.52 26.21 24.54
CA GLY A 108 42.87 25.91 23.25
C GLY A 108 43.35 26.75 22.06
N PRO A 109 42.70 26.63 20.88
CA PRO A 109 43.18 27.18 19.60
C PRO A 109 42.80 28.66 19.36
N PRO A 110 43.49 29.38 18.45
CA PRO A 110 43.21 30.77 18.10
C PRO A 110 42.14 30.93 16.99
N GLY A 111 41.41 32.05 17.03
CA GLY A 111 40.47 32.50 15.99
C GLY A 111 41.05 33.54 15.00
N PRO A 112 40.25 34.04 14.05
CA PRO A 112 40.73 34.78 12.87
C PRO A 112 40.81 36.32 13.03
N PRO A 113 41.60 37.03 12.21
CA PRO A 113 41.62 38.50 12.13
C PRO A 113 40.69 39.06 11.03
N GLY A 114 40.26 40.32 11.21
CA GLY A 114 39.27 41.02 10.35
C GLY A 114 39.84 42.04 9.34
N HIS A 115 38.93 42.83 8.74
CA HIS A 115 39.13 43.63 7.53
C HIS A 115 39.90 44.96 7.64
N GLY A 116 40.52 45.34 6.52
CA GLY A 116 40.91 46.70 6.10
C GLY A 116 42.12 46.67 5.14
N GLY A 117 42.22 47.45 4.05
CA GLY A 117 41.28 48.35 3.38
C GLY A 117 42.01 49.29 2.39
N ARG A 118 41.36 49.64 1.26
CA ARG A 118 41.72 50.65 0.22
C ARG A 118 42.74 50.26 -0.86
N GLY A 119 42.39 50.54 -2.13
CA GLY A 119 43.26 50.44 -3.30
C GLY A 119 42.50 50.47 -4.65
N SER A 120 42.02 51.65 -5.08
CA SER A 120 41.53 51.94 -6.45
C SER A 120 42.45 53.02 -7.08
N PRO A 121 42.32 53.47 -8.35
CA PRO A 121 41.37 53.07 -9.41
C PRO A 121 41.99 52.89 -10.82
N VAL A 122 41.20 52.44 -11.81
CA VAL A 122 41.36 52.81 -13.23
C VAL A 122 40.00 53.15 -13.83
N THR A 123 39.96 54.14 -14.73
CA THR A 123 38.76 54.74 -15.31
C THR A 123 38.53 54.33 -16.76
N ARG A 124 37.28 54.44 -17.25
CA ARG A 124 36.91 55.36 -18.35
C ARG A 124 35.40 55.46 -18.57
N ARG A 125 34.98 56.63 -19.06
CA ARG A 125 33.59 57.02 -19.37
C ARG A 125 33.36 56.98 -20.89
N THR A 126 32.13 56.67 -21.29
CA THR A 126 31.32 57.26 -22.39
C THR A 126 29.96 56.54 -22.39
N GLY A 127 28.82 57.10 -22.79
CA GLY A 127 28.42 58.46 -23.19
C GLY A 127 26.88 58.49 -23.26
N ALA A 128 26.25 59.64 -23.03
CA ALA A 128 24.78 59.74 -22.82
C ALA A 128 23.99 60.12 -24.10
N VAL A 129 22.71 60.49 -23.91
CA VAL A 129 21.74 61.09 -24.87
C VAL A 129 20.81 60.04 -25.54
N LEU A 130 19.47 60.18 -25.59
CA LEU A 130 18.60 61.38 -25.67
C LEU A 130 17.34 61.34 -24.76
N VAL A 131 16.64 62.47 -24.66
CA VAL A 131 15.56 62.81 -23.72
C VAL A 131 14.17 62.88 -24.39
N ALA A 132 13.11 62.43 -23.69
CA ALA A 132 11.74 62.98 -23.79
C ALA A 132 10.93 62.67 -22.51
N LEU A 133 9.86 63.43 -22.24
CA LEU A 133 9.28 63.65 -20.90
C LEU A 133 7.77 63.34 -20.80
N LEU A 134 7.33 62.85 -19.62
CA LEU A 134 5.95 62.88 -19.06
C LEU A 134 4.93 61.94 -19.77
N VAL A 135 3.86 61.40 -19.15
CA VAL A 135 2.98 61.88 -18.06
C VAL A 135 2.42 60.71 -17.19
N ALA A 136 2.35 60.93 -15.87
CA ALA A 136 1.44 60.38 -14.83
C ALA A 136 1.14 58.86 -14.67
N ALA A 137 0.85 58.50 -13.41
CA ALA A 137 0.62 57.14 -12.93
C ALA A 137 -0.82 56.61 -13.15
N GLY A 138 -0.95 55.29 -13.30
CA GLY A 138 -2.24 54.59 -13.27
C GLY A 138 -2.13 53.06 -13.39
N LEU A 139 -2.52 52.38 -12.30
CA LEU A 139 -3.02 51.00 -12.22
C LEU A 139 -2.12 49.77 -12.55
N VAL A 140 -1.94 48.95 -11.52
CA VAL A 140 -2.02 47.47 -11.50
C VAL A 140 -1.11 46.68 -12.45
N VAL A 141 -0.02 46.16 -11.88
CA VAL A 141 0.59 44.90 -12.35
C VAL A 141 -0.05 43.74 -11.59
N ALA A 142 -0.88 42.96 -12.27
CA ALA A 142 -1.34 41.67 -11.78
C ALA A 142 -0.27 40.61 -12.10
N GLY A 143 0.45 40.14 -11.07
CA GLY A 143 1.39 39.04 -11.22
C GLY A 143 0.65 37.70 -11.30
N PHE A 144 0.78 36.98 -12.41
CA PHE A 144 0.39 35.56 -12.48
C PHE A 144 1.45 34.72 -11.77
N ALA A 145 1.15 34.34 -10.53
CA ALA A 145 1.81 33.23 -9.84
C ALA A 145 0.79 32.10 -9.68
N VAL A 146 0.89 31.06 -10.50
CA VAL A 146 0.08 29.84 -10.36
C VAL A 146 0.70 29.02 -9.23
N ALA A 147 0.21 29.23 -8.02
CA ALA A 147 0.49 28.36 -6.89
C ALA A 147 -0.44 27.14 -6.95
N GLY A 148 0.10 25.97 -7.26
CA GLY A 148 -0.59 24.70 -7.07
C GLY A 148 -0.88 24.50 -5.59
N ARG A 149 -2.14 24.69 -5.19
CA ARG A 149 -2.61 24.33 -3.84
C ARG A 149 -3.08 22.88 -3.86
N SER A 150 -2.39 22.02 -3.12
CA SER A 150 -2.98 20.76 -2.68
C SER A 150 -4.26 21.07 -1.89
N PRO A 151 -5.39 20.41 -2.17
CA PRO A 151 -6.60 20.58 -1.36
C PRO A 151 -6.36 19.99 0.03
N ALA A 152 -6.70 20.76 1.06
CA ALA A 152 -6.77 20.23 2.42
C ALA A 152 -7.95 19.26 2.54
N PRO A 153 -7.89 18.24 3.43
CA PRO A 153 -9.03 17.35 3.67
C PRO A 153 -10.24 18.16 4.16
N ALA A 154 -11.40 17.85 3.60
CA ALA A 154 -12.66 18.50 3.99
C ALA A 154 -13.11 18.00 5.38
N PRO A 155 -13.65 18.87 6.25
CA PRO A 155 -14.21 18.44 7.52
C PRO A 155 -15.53 17.68 7.29
N SER A 156 -15.65 16.49 7.88
CA SER A 156 -16.88 15.69 7.86
C SER A 156 -18.05 16.44 8.50
N PRO A 157 -19.29 16.30 7.98
CA PRO A 157 -20.45 16.98 8.54
C PRO A 157 -20.86 16.37 9.89
N THR A 158 -21.03 17.23 10.90
CA THR A 158 -21.60 16.86 12.20
C THR A 158 -23.04 16.39 12.05
N ALA A 159 -23.32 15.13 12.37
CA ALA A 159 -24.68 14.62 12.47
C ALA A 159 -25.37 15.20 13.72
N THR A 160 -26.38 16.05 13.53
CA THR A 160 -27.31 16.42 14.59
C THR A 160 -28.36 15.32 14.73
N GLY A 161 -28.33 14.58 15.82
CA GLY A 161 -29.38 13.62 16.17
C GLY A 161 -30.70 14.33 16.52
N ASP A 162 -31.81 13.73 16.09
CA ASP A 162 -33.17 14.04 16.55
C ASP A 162 -33.74 12.75 17.15
N ASP A 163 -34.30 12.83 18.36
CA ASP A 163 -34.69 11.66 19.15
C ASP A 163 -36.02 11.07 18.66
N GLY A 164 -35.98 9.82 18.17
CA GLY A 164 -37.14 9.14 17.60
C GLY A 164 -37.15 7.63 17.83
N GLY A 165 -37.08 7.20 19.10
CA GLY A 165 -37.04 5.78 19.44
C GLY A 165 -38.33 5.02 19.09
N THR A 166 -38.18 3.83 18.49
CA THR A 166 -39.18 2.75 18.60
C THR A 166 -38.45 1.41 18.51
N GLU A 167 -38.53 0.61 19.57
CA GLU A 167 -37.94 -0.74 19.63
C GLU A 167 -38.70 -1.70 18.71
N GLY A 168 -38.01 -2.65 18.08
CA GLY A 168 -38.66 -3.58 17.15
C GLY A 168 -37.75 -4.60 16.48
N THR A 169 -36.96 -5.34 17.28
CA THR A 169 -36.37 -6.66 16.95
C THR A 169 -35.93 -6.90 15.50
N ASP A 170 -34.63 -6.86 15.26
CA ASP A 170 -34.03 -7.85 14.37
C ASP A 170 -32.85 -8.51 15.10
N ASP A 171 -33.02 -9.81 15.37
CA ASP A 171 -31.96 -10.67 15.91
C ASP A 171 -31.11 -11.09 14.71
N THR A 172 -30.34 -10.14 14.17
CA THR A 172 -29.32 -10.41 13.17
C THR A 172 -28.23 -11.22 13.85
N ALA A 173 -28.42 -12.54 13.84
CA ALA A 173 -27.34 -13.50 14.02
C ALA A 173 -26.20 -13.04 13.08
N LEU A 174 -25.14 -12.51 13.69
CA LEU A 174 -24.04 -11.90 12.97
C LEU A 174 -23.54 -12.90 11.93
N ALA A 175 -23.46 -12.47 10.67
CA ALA A 175 -23.00 -13.35 9.61
C ALA A 175 -21.66 -13.97 10.00
N GLU A 176 -21.52 -15.27 9.78
CA GLU A 176 -20.25 -15.96 10.02
C GLU A 176 -19.16 -15.23 9.23
N PRO A 177 -17.96 -15.00 9.81
CA PRO A 177 -16.92 -14.23 9.13
C PRO A 177 -16.54 -14.89 7.81
N ARG A 178 -16.48 -14.11 6.73
CA ARG A 178 -16.18 -14.58 5.37
C ARG A 178 -14.81 -15.24 5.32
N THR A 179 -14.64 -16.27 4.49
CA THR A 179 -13.32 -16.81 4.15
C THR A 179 -12.51 -15.83 3.30
N ALA A 180 -11.21 -16.11 3.10
CA ALA A 180 -10.35 -15.34 2.20
C ALA A 180 -10.91 -15.30 0.76
N ALA A 181 -11.40 -16.43 0.24
CA ALA A 181 -11.99 -16.51 -1.10
C ALA A 181 -13.30 -15.70 -1.20
N GLU A 182 -14.24 -15.88 -0.26
CA GLU A 182 -15.51 -15.12 -0.26
C GLU A 182 -15.28 -13.60 -0.12
N SER A 183 -14.28 -13.20 0.66
CA SER A 183 -13.90 -11.79 0.80
C SER A 183 -13.25 -11.23 -0.46
N ALA A 184 -12.49 -12.05 -1.20
CA ALA A 184 -11.90 -11.69 -2.49
C ALA A 184 -12.97 -11.58 -3.59
N GLU A 185 -13.88 -12.56 -3.70
CA GLU A 185 -15.01 -12.56 -4.62
C GLU A 185 -15.89 -11.32 -4.42
N GLU A 186 -16.23 -10.96 -3.17
CA GLU A 186 -17.04 -9.78 -2.88
C GLU A 186 -16.28 -8.47 -3.16
N PHE A 187 -14.97 -8.41 -2.86
CA PHE A 187 -14.16 -7.25 -3.26
C PHE A 187 -14.17 -7.03 -4.78
N LEU A 188 -13.99 -8.10 -5.56
CA LEU A 188 -14.02 -8.03 -7.02
C LEU A 188 -15.40 -7.58 -7.51
N ALA A 189 -16.49 -8.14 -6.96
CA ALA A 189 -17.85 -7.79 -7.34
C ALA A 189 -18.25 -6.34 -7.02
N ASP A 190 -17.86 -5.83 -5.86
CA ASP A 190 -18.24 -4.48 -5.41
C ASP A 190 -17.29 -3.38 -5.89
N TRP A 191 -16.00 -3.70 -6.08
CA TRP A 191 -14.97 -2.68 -6.33
C TRP A 191 -14.43 -2.63 -7.76
N VAL A 192 -14.64 -3.66 -8.60
CA VAL A 192 -14.16 -3.72 -9.99
C VAL A 192 -15.28 -3.48 -11.02
N ASP A 193 -15.14 -2.45 -11.86
CA ASP A 193 -15.98 -2.20 -13.04
C ASP A 193 -15.16 -2.49 -14.33
N ASP A 194 -15.50 -3.52 -15.10
CA ASP A 194 -14.84 -3.83 -16.40
C ASP A 194 -13.29 -3.86 -16.33
N GLY A 195 -12.73 -4.46 -15.27
CA GLY A 195 -11.28 -4.52 -15.00
C GLY A 195 -10.70 -3.32 -14.22
N ARG A 196 -11.48 -2.25 -14.06
CA ARG A 196 -11.08 -1.06 -13.31
C ARG A 196 -11.48 -1.16 -11.84
N VAL A 197 -10.52 -1.11 -10.93
CA VAL A 197 -10.76 -0.94 -9.49
C VAL A 197 -11.11 0.53 -9.23
N VAL A 198 -12.34 0.80 -8.81
CA VAL A 198 -12.88 2.17 -8.66
C VAL A 198 -13.07 2.52 -7.19
N ARG A 199 -12.37 3.55 -6.69
CA ARG A 199 -12.52 4.04 -5.31
C ARG A 199 -13.78 4.90 -5.16
N ARG A 200 -14.95 4.26 -5.20
CA ARG A 200 -16.28 4.92 -5.21
C ARG A 200 -16.50 5.86 -4.01
N ASP A 201 -15.96 5.52 -2.85
CA ASP A 201 -15.94 6.34 -1.62
C ASP A 201 -14.97 7.55 -1.69
N GLN A 202 -14.01 7.55 -2.62
CA GLN A 202 -12.93 8.55 -2.71
C GLN A 202 -13.01 9.41 -3.99
N GLY A 203 -14.22 9.56 -4.53
CA GLY A 203 -14.49 10.34 -5.74
C GLY A 203 -14.41 9.57 -7.05
N GLY A 204 -14.26 8.24 -7.00
CA GLY A 204 -14.32 7.38 -8.18
C GLY A 204 -13.07 7.40 -9.05
N ASP A 205 -11.92 7.77 -8.48
CA ASP A 205 -10.61 7.60 -9.13
C ASP A 205 -10.09 6.15 -8.99
N THR A 206 -8.97 5.88 -9.65
CA THR A 206 -8.23 4.61 -9.55
C THR A 206 -6.78 4.93 -9.21
N VAL A 207 -6.20 4.10 -8.35
CA VAL A 207 -4.76 4.12 -8.06
C VAL A 207 -4.14 2.79 -8.47
N SER A 208 -2.85 2.79 -8.81
CA SER A 208 -2.12 1.55 -9.17
C SER A 208 -2.20 0.52 -8.05
N GLU A 209 -2.16 0.97 -6.79
CA GLU A 209 -2.35 0.15 -5.58
C GLU A 209 -3.65 -0.68 -5.66
N GLY A 210 -4.74 -0.06 -6.12
CA GLY A 210 -6.03 -0.72 -6.24
C GLY A 210 -6.04 -1.77 -7.33
N GLN A 211 -5.44 -1.49 -8.49
CA GLN A 211 -5.27 -2.50 -9.54
C GLN A 211 -4.45 -3.69 -9.02
N ALA A 212 -3.35 -3.44 -8.31
CA ALA A 212 -2.50 -4.48 -7.73
C ALA A 212 -3.26 -5.34 -6.69
N TYR A 213 -4.05 -4.72 -5.81
CA TYR A 213 -4.94 -5.43 -4.88
C TYR A 213 -5.98 -6.27 -5.63
N GLY A 214 -6.58 -5.75 -6.70
CA GLY A 214 -7.51 -6.49 -7.56
C GLY A 214 -6.85 -7.71 -8.22
N LEU A 215 -5.62 -7.59 -8.73
CA LEU A 215 -4.86 -8.70 -9.31
C LEU A 215 -4.56 -9.79 -8.25
N LEU A 216 -4.10 -9.40 -7.05
CA LEU A 216 -3.87 -10.36 -5.97
C LEU A 216 -5.15 -11.07 -5.54
N LEU A 217 -6.26 -10.35 -5.40
CA LEU A 217 -7.54 -10.92 -4.98
C LEU A 217 -8.19 -11.79 -6.06
N ALA A 218 -7.97 -11.51 -7.35
CA ALA A 218 -8.36 -12.41 -8.44
C ALA A 218 -7.59 -13.74 -8.42
N VAL A 219 -6.31 -13.74 -8.03
CA VAL A 219 -5.56 -14.99 -7.76
C VAL A 219 -6.13 -15.73 -6.54
N VAL A 220 -6.51 -15.02 -5.48
CA VAL A 220 -7.13 -15.63 -4.27
C VAL A 220 -8.49 -16.27 -4.56
N ALA A 221 -9.27 -15.68 -5.47
CA ALA A 221 -10.57 -16.19 -5.91
C ALA A 221 -10.50 -17.27 -7.01
N ASP A 222 -9.30 -17.58 -7.54
CA ASP A 222 -9.11 -18.40 -8.76
C ASP A 222 -9.91 -17.87 -9.98
N ASP A 223 -10.05 -16.54 -10.08
CA ASP A 223 -10.80 -15.86 -11.14
C ASP A 223 -9.87 -15.30 -12.22
N ALA A 224 -9.49 -16.17 -13.16
CA ALA A 224 -8.66 -15.81 -14.30
C ALA A 224 -9.32 -14.79 -15.25
N ASP A 225 -10.65 -14.77 -15.35
CA ASP A 225 -11.37 -13.83 -16.23
C ASP A 225 -11.34 -12.41 -15.64
N ALA A 226 -11.56 -12.27 -14.32
CA ALA A 226 -11.39 -11.00 -13.61
C ALA A 226 -9.93 -10.54 -13.63
N PHE A 227 -8.97 -11.44 -13.40
CA PHE A 227 -7.54 -11.11 -13.47
C PHE A 227 -7.15 -10.56 -14.84
N ALA A 228 -7.56 -11.22 -15.92
CA ALA A 228 -7.28 -10.79 -17.29
C ALA A 228 -7.87 -9.40 -17.56
N ALA A 229 -9.13 -9.16 -17.20
CA ALA A 229 -9.77 -7.85 -17.35
C ALA A 229 -9.04 -6.75 -16.55
N ILE A 230 -8.63 -7.04 -15.31
CA ILE A 230 -7.90 -6.09 -14.46
C ILE A 230 -6.52 -5.79 -15.06
N TRP A 231 -5.81 -6.78 -15.56
CA TRP A 231 -4.49 -6.58 -16.16
C TRP A 231 -4.58 -5.84 -17.50
N ASP A 232 -5.54 -6.16 -18.36
CA ASP A 232 -5.76 -5.45 -19.62
C ASP A 232 -6.10 -3.96 -19.38
N TRP A 233 -6.98 -3.64 -18.42
CA TRP A 233 -7.26 -2.26 -18.04
C TRP A 233 -6.01 -1.54 -17.51
N THR A 234 -5.21 -2.24 -16.68
CA THR A 234 -3.97 -1.69 -16.11
C THR A 234 -2.93 -1.38 -17.20
N GLN A 235 -2.79 -2.26 -18.20
CA GLN A 235 -1.91 -2.05 -19.35
C GLN A 235 -2.37 -0.91 -20.25
N GLU A 236 -3.67 -0.76 -20.52
CA GLU A 236 -4.19 0.32 -21.36
C GLU A 236 -4.07 1.70 -20.69
N HIS A 237 -4.21 1.77 -19.36
CA HIS A 237 -4.43 3.04 -18.67
C HIS A 237 -3.35 3.47 -17.67
N LEU A 238 -2.57 2.55 -17.09
CA LEU A 238 -1.57 2.88 -16.06
C LEU A 238 -0.12 2.57 -16.49
N VAL A 239 0.13 1.53 -17.29
CA VAL A 239 1.51 1.17 -17.69
C VAL A 239 2.17 2.30 -18.46
N ARG A 240 3.27 2.80 -17.92
CA ARG A 240 4.10 3.87 -18.46
C ARG A 240 5.04 3.36 -19.55
N SER A 241 5.69 4.28 -20.26
CA SER A 241 6.69 3.95 -21.28
C SER A 241 7.97 3.30 -20.74
N ASP A 242 8.24 3.40 -19.44
CA ASP A 242 9.33 2.69 -18.75
C ASP A 242 8.90 1.33 -18.18
N GLY A 243 7.60 1.02 -18.19
CA GLY A 243 7.03 -0.24 -17.69
C GLY A 243 6.42 -0.17 -16.30
N LEU A 244 6.69 0.89 -15.52
CA LEU A 244 6.08 1.09 -14.19
C LEU A 244 4.62 1.53 -14.30
N LEU A 245 3.85 1.42 -13.21
CA LEU A 245 2.45 1.84 -13.14
C LEU A 245 2.34 3.30 -12.70
N ALA A 246 1.68 4.15 -13.49
CA ALA A 246 1.27 5.47 -13.07
C ALA A 246 0.32 5.39 -11.85
N TRP A 247 0.64 6.07 -10.75
CA TRP A 247 -0.03 5.81 -9.49
C TRP A 247 -1.48 6.29 -9.44
N ARG A 248 -1.91 7.23 -10.29
CA ARG A 248 -3.27 7.80 -10.22
C ARG A 248 -3.91 8.15 -11.55
N TRP A 249 -5.11 7.62 -11.74
CA TRP A 249 -6.00 7.85 -12.88
C TRP A 249 -7.34 8.40 -12.41
N ALA A 250 -7.82 9.48 -13.03
CA ALA A 250 -9.13 10.08 -12.76
C ALA A 250 -9.67 10.79 -14.02
N ASP A 251 -10.98 11.02 -14.08
CA ASP A 251 -11.65 11.81 -15.14
C ASP A 251 -11.33 11.38 -16.59
N GLY A 252 -10.98 10.10 -16.80
CA GLY A 252 -10.67 9.54 -18.14
C GLY A 252 -9.19 9.47 -18.49
N ALA A 253 -8.26 9.86 -17.60
CA ALA A 253 -6.83 9.88 -17.89
C ALA A 253 -5.95 9.67 -16.64
N VAL A 254 -4.67 9.39 -16.86
CA VAL A 254 -3.63 9.55 -15.82
C VAL A 254 -3.57 11.01 -15.40
N VAL A 255 -3.77 11.28 -14.11
CA VAL A 255 -3.72 12.62 -13.52
C VAL A 255 -2.45 12.87 -12.70
N ASP A 256 -1.79 11.79 -12.26
CA ASP A 256 -0.44 11.82 -11.76
C ASP A 256 0.29 10.55 -12.20
N ALA A 257 1.46 10.73 -12.80
CA ALA A 257 2.20 9.70 -13.49
C ALA A 257 3.31 9.09 -12.64
N GLU A 258 3.68 9.65 -11.48
CA GLU A 258 4.69 9.02 -10.62
C GLU A 258 4.32 7.56 -10.30
N PRO A 259 5.28 6.65 -10.14
CA PRO A 259 5.00 5.29 -9.69
C PRO A 259 4.87 5.21 -8.16
N ALA A 260 4.22 4.14 -7.69
CA ALA A 260 4.09 3.79 -6.29
C ALA A 260 4.57 2.35 -6.10
N SER A 261 5.71 2.18 -5.44
CA SER A 261 6.45 0.92 -5.53
C SER A 261 5.84 -0.26 -4.76
N ASP A 262 4.90 -0.02 -3.84
CA ASP A 262 4.04 -1.08 -3.28
C ASP A 262 3.11 -1.67 -4.35
N ALA A 263 2.49 -0.82 -5.16
CA ALA A 263 1.64 -1.24 -6.26
C ALA A 263 2.41 -1.97 -7.37
N ASP A 264 3.58 -1.46 -7.77
CA ASP A 264 4.45 -2.12 -8.74
C ASP A 264 4.92 -3.50 -8.23
N LEU A 265 5.24 -3.60 -6.93
CA LEU A 265 5.66 -4.85 -6.28
C LEU A 265 4.53 -5.88 -6.21
N ASP A 266 3.34 -5.48 -5.75
CA ASP A 266 2.17 -6.37 -5.65
C ASP A 266 1.65 -6.81 -7.03
N ALA A 267 1.66 -5.92 -8.03
CA ALA A 267 1.29 -6.27 -9.40
C ALA A 267 2.28 -7.26 -10.02
N ALA A 268 3.59 -7.04 -9.84
CA ALA A 268 4.62 -7.98 -10.30
C ALA A 268 4.47 -9.36 -9.63
N ARG A 269 4.23 -9.39 -8.31
CA ARG A 269 3.94 -10.62 -7.54
C ARG A 269 2.73 -11.34 -8.11
N ALA A 270 1.60 -10.63 -8.29
CA ALA A 270 0.36 -11.19 -8.80
C ALA A 270 0.52 -11.78 -10.21
N LEU A 271 1.23 -11.10 -11.10
CA LEU A 271 1.54 -11.56 -12.46
C LEU A 271 2.40 -12.82 -12.49
N VAL A 272 3.45 -12.89 -11.66
CA VAL A 272 4.28 -14.09 -11.53
C VAL A 272 3.48 -15.29 -11.02
N LEU A 273 2.62 -15.07 -10.00
CA LEU A 273 1.74 -16.10 -9.45
C LEU A 273 0.71 -16.58 -10.49
N ALA A 274 0.00 -15.66 -11.14
CA ALA A 274 -1.01 -15.95 -12.16
C ALA A 274 -0.47 -16.84 -13.29
N GLY A 275 0.74 -16.53 -13.80
CA GLY A 275 1.37 -17.34 -14.84
C GLY A 275 1.71 -18.76 -14.40
N ALA A 276 2.01 -18.96 -13.11
CA ALA A 276 2.25 -20.28 -12.53
C ALA A 276 0.96 -21.05 -12.20
N VAL A 277 -0.09 -20.36 -11.71
CA VAL A 277 -1.37 -20.97 -11.32
C VAL A 277 -2.18 -21.40 -12.55
N TRP A 278 -2.22 -20.58 -13.60
CA TRP A 278 -3.03 -20.83 -14.79
C TRP A 278 -2.25 -21.32 -16.03
N ASP A 279 -0.95 -21.63 -15.89
CA ASP A 279 -0.06 -22.10 -16.98
C ASP A 279 -0.01 -21.11 -18.17
N GLU A 280 0.06 -19.82 -17.86
CA GLU A 280 0.08 -18.71 -18.84
C GLU A 280 1.40 -17.91 -18.74
N PRO A 281 2.44 -18.27 -19.52
CA PRO A 281 3.76 -17.66 -19.43
C PRO A 281 3.79 -16.15 -19.67
N ALA A 282 2.82 -15.60 -20.41
CA ALA A 282 2.76 -14.16 -20.67
C ALA A 282 2.64 -13.32 -19.39
N TYR A 283 1.95 -13.83 -18.36
CA TYR A 283 1.88 -13.14 -17.07
C TYR A 283 3.22 -13.19 -16.32
N THR A 284 3.93 -14.33 -16.34
CA THR A 284 5.28 -14.41 -15.74
C THR A 284 6.28 -13.51 -16.47
N GLU A 285 6.22 -13.42 -17.80
CA GLU A 285 7.04 -12.48 -18.60
C GLU A 285 6.73 -11.02 -18.23
N ALA A 286 5.45 -10.64 -18.14
CA ALA A 286 5.06 -9.29 -17.72
C ALA A 286 5.49 -8.96 -16.28
N GLY A 287 5.26 -9.88 -15.34
CA GLY A 287 5.63 -9.71 -13.93
C GLY A 287 7.13 -9.60 -13.72
N THR A 288 7.94 -10.43 -14.39
CA THR A 288 9.41 -10.35 -14.32
C THR A 288 9.98 -9.11 -15.03
N ALA A 289 9.34 -8.62 -16.09
CA ALA A 289 9.70 -7.34 -16.71
C ALA A 289 9.46 -6.16 -15.74
N LEU A 290 8.25 -6.06 -15.15
CA LEU A 290 7.93 -5.03 -14.15
C LEU A 290 8.87 -5.10 -12.93
N ALA A 291 9.10 -6.31 -12.42
CA ALA A 291 10.04 -6.57 -11.32
C ALA A 291 11.46 -6.07 -11.64
N THR A 292 11.94 -6.26 -12.89
CA THR A 292 13.27 -5.78 -13.31
C THR A 292 13.36 -4.27 -13.24
N VAL A 293 12.37 -3.55 -13.77
CA VAL A 293 12.35 -2.07 -13.75
C VAL A 293 12.24 -1.53 -12.32
N LEU A 294 11.41 -2.16 -11.47
CA LEU A 294 11.32 -1.83 -10.04
C LEU A 294 12.70 -1.99 -9.36
N ALA A 295 13.39 -3.10 -9.57
CA ALA A 295 14.69 -3.36 -8.97
C ALA A 295 15.80 -2.42 -9.49
N ASP A 296 15.69 -1.93 -10.73
CA ASP A 296 16.58 -0.95 -11.35
C ASP A 296 16.35 0.47 -10.81
N ASP A 297 15.10 0.96 -10.84
CA ASP A 297 14.79 2.39 -10.70
C ASP A 297 14.15 2.79 -9.34
N LEU A 298 13.54 1.84 -8.61
CA LEU A 298 12.81 2.09 -7.36
C LEU A 298 13.53 1.57 -6.11
N THR A 299 14.84 1.31 -6.19
CA THR A 299 15.65 0.86 -5.04
C THR A 299 16.88 1.72 -4.82
N VAL A 300 17.26 1.92 -3.56
CA VAL A 300 18.47 2.66 -3.16
C VAL A 300 19.34 1.83 -2.23
N THR A 301 20.65 2.04 -2.27
CA THR A 301 21.62 1.34 -1.40
C THR A 301 22.10 2.27 -0.29
N THR A 302 21.95 1.82 0.95
CA THR A 302 22.36 2.53 2.17
C THR A 302 23.31 1.64 2.99
N ALA A 303 23.85 2.15 4.11
CA ALA A 303 24.63 1.32 5.03
C ALA A 303 23.82 0.19 5.70
N LEU A 304 22.48 0.24 5.68
CA LEU A 304 21.60 -0.85 6.13
C LEU A 304 21.40 -1.94 5.06
N GLY A 305 21.75 -1.67 3.81
CA GLY A 305 21.50 -2.54 2.65
C GLY A 305 20.68 -1.84 1.57
N ARG A 306 20.15 -2.63 0.63
CA ARG A 306 19.22 -2.14 -0.40
C ARG A 306 17.83 -1.99 0.23
N VAL A 307 17.20 -0.84 0.03
CA VAL A 307 15.82 -0.58 0.48
C VAL A 307 14.95 -0.19 -0.71
N LEU A 308 13.67 -0.56 -0.64
CA LEU A 308 12.64 -0.12 -1.57
C LEU A 308 12.31 1.34 -1.29
N ALA A 309 12.44 2.20 -2.30
CA ALA A 309 11.99 3.58 -2.24
C ALA A 309 10.53 3.65 -2.72
N PRO A 310 9.67 4.51 -2.13
CA PRO A 310 8.24 4.56 -2.42
C PRO A 310 7.88 5.06 -3.83
N GLY A 311 8.81 5.71 -4.54
CA GLY A 311 8.63 6.21 -5.90
C GLY A 311 9.93 6.85 -6.43
N LEU A 312 9.95 7.24 -7.71
CA LEU A 312 11.15 7.82 -8.35
C LEU A 312 11.62 9.11 -7.66
N TRP A 313 10.69 9.95 -7.20
CA TRP A 313 11.00 11.14 -6.40
C TRP A 313 11.84 10.84 -5.14
N ALA A 314 11.74 9.64 -4.57
CA ALA A 314 12.42 9.24 -3.34
C ALA A 314 13.81 8.62 -3.56
N THR A 315 14.23 8.35 -4.81
CA THR A 315 15.57 7.83 -5.13
C THR A 315 16.58 8.94 -5.48
N ALA A 316 16.11 10.17 -5.72
CA ALA A 316 16.90 11.25 -6.32
C ALA A 316 18.06 11.78 -5.45
N ALA A 317 17.95 11.76 -4.12
CA ALA A 317 18.98 12.25 -3.20
C ALA A 317 18.80 11.69 -1.77
N ASP A 318 19.89 11.67 -1.00
CA ASP A 318 19.90 11.43 0.46
C ASP A 318 19.36 12.69 1.20
N PRO A 319 18.41 12.55 2.15
CA PRO A 319 17.77 11.31 2.61
C PRO A 319 16.72 10.75 1.64
N TYR A 320 16.70 9.43 1.52
CA TYR A 320 15.75 8.71 0.68
C TYR A 320 14.43 8.53 1.41
N GLY A 321 13.31 8.84 0.77
CA GLY A 321 11.98 8.55 1.33
C GLY A 321 11.79 7.04 1.54
N TYR A 322 11.10 6.66 2.61
CA TYR A 322 10.82 5.26 2.94
C TYR A 322 9.42 5.12 3.53
N ASN A 323 8.65 4.15 3.04
CA ASN A 323 7.39 3.75 3.65
C ASN A 323 7.57 2.31 4.15
N PRO A 324 7.60 2.07 5.48
CA PRO A 324 7.88 0.74 6.03
C PRO A 324 6.84 -0.33 5.63
N SER A 325 5.65 0.10 5.20
CA SER A 325 4.54 -0.76 4.78
C SER A 325 4.65 -1.27 3.34
N TYR A 326 5.53 -0.68 2.53
CA TYR A 326 5.75 -1.05 1.12
C TYR A 326 6.64 -2.29 0.99
N ALA A 327 7.45 -2.61 2.01
CA ALA A 327 8.33 -3.77 1.99
C ALA A 327 7.56 -5.07 2.27
N SER A 328 7.56 -6.01 1.32
CA SER A 328 7.04 -7.38 1.50
C SER A 328 8.14 -8.42 1.22
N PRO A 329 8.73 -9.02 2.28
CA PRO A 329 9.67 -10.13 2.13
C PRO A 329 9.13 -11.31 1.31
N ALA A 330 7.83 -11.62 1.43
CA ALA A 330 7.19 -12.67 0.63
C ALA A 330 7.13 -12.30 -0.87
N ALA A 331 6.78 -11.06 -1.20
CA ALA A 331 6.83 -10.59 -2.60
C ALA A 331 8.27 -10.63 -3.15
N TYR A 332 9.26 -10.21 -2.35
CA TYR A 332 10.67 -10.30 -2.74
C TYR A 332 11.11 -11.75 -2.98
N ALA A 333 10.67 -12.71 -2.18
CA ALA A 333 10.97 -14.13 -2.39
C ALA A 333 10.38 -14.65 -3.73
N VAL A 334 9.10 -14.38 -3.99
CA VAL A 334 8.42 -14.75 -5.25
C VAL A 334 9.13 -14.17 -6.48
N LEU A 335 9.49 -12.88 -6.44
CA LEU A 335 10.19 -12.23 -7.54
C LEU A 335 11.65 -12.65 -7.66
N GLY A 336 12.32 -12.97 -6.54
CA GLY A 336 13.66 -13.54 -6.50
C GLY A 336 13.74 -14.89 -7.19
N ASP A 337 12.80 -15.79 -6.91
CA ASP A 337 12.73 -17.10 -7.56
C ASP A 337 12.38 -17.01 -9.05
N ALA A 338 11.51 -16.08 -9.44
CA ALA A 338 11.10 -15.90 -10.84
C ALA A 338 12.15 -15.20 -11.71
N THR A 339 12.89 -14.22 -11.18
CA THR A 339 13.90 -13.45 -11.92
C THR A 339 15.31 -14.04 -11.81
N GLY A 340 15.63 -14.73 -10.70
CA GLY A 340 16.99 -15.11 -10.33
C GLY A 340 17.89 -13.94 -9.94
N ASP A 341 17.33 -12.74 -9.73
CA ASP A 341 18.09 -11.53 -9.39
C ASP A 341 18.42 -11.49 -7.88
N PRO A 342 19.70 -11.42 -7.48
CA PRO A 342 20.08 -11.37 -6.07
C PRO A 342 19.60 -10.11 -5.33
N ARG A 343 19.23 -9.04 -6.03
CA ARG A 343 18.76 -7.78 -5.42
C ARG A 343 17.49 -7.95 -4.59
N TRP A 344 16.68 -8.98 -4.84
CA TRP A 344 15.51 -9.29 -4.01
C TRP A 344 15.90 -9.76 -2.60
N ALA A 345 16.98 -10.54 -2.48
CA ALA A 345 17.54 -10.92 -1.18
C ALA A 345 18.25 -9.74 -0.48
N GLU A 346 18.86 -8.83 -1.26
CA GLU A 346 19.38 -7.56 -0.74
C GLU A 346 18.26 -6.67 -0.18
N LEU A 347 17.12 -6.60 -0.88
CA LEU A 347 15.92 -5.86 -0.48
C LEU A 347 15.31 -6.40 0.81
N ALA A 348 15.10 -7.72 0.91
CA ALA A 348 14.61 -8.35 2.13
C ALA A 348 15.50 -7.98 3.33
N THR A 349 16.82 -8.15 3.18
CA THR A 349 17.79 -7.84 4.24
C THR A 349 17.78 -6.35 4.62
N GLY A 350 17.82 -5.45 3.64
CA GLY A 350 17.93 -4.01 3.89
C GLY A 350 16.64 -3.36 4.37
N SER A 351 15.48 -3.76 3.84
CA SER A 351 14.17 -3.32 4.35
C SER A 351 13.92 -3.82 5.77
N ALA A 352 14.28 -5.06 6.10
CA ALA A 352 14.18 -5.56 7.47
C ALA A 352 15.11 -4.78 8.42
N ALA A 353 16.33 -4.43 8.00
CA ALA A 353 17.25 -3.60 8.77
C ALA A 353 16.72 -2.16 8.98
N ALA A 354 16.17 -1.51 7.96
CA ALA A 354 15.55 -0.19 8.06
C ALA A 354 14.31 -0.20 8.98
N THR A 355 13.46 -1.22 8.85
CA THR A 355 12.29 -1.44 9.71
C THR A 355 12.70 -1.69 11.16
N THR A 356 13.76 -2.48 11.38
CA THR A 356 14.33 -2.71 12.72
C THR A 356 14.83 -1.41 13.34
N ALA A 357 15.57 -0.59 12.60
CA ALA A 357 16.10 0.69 13.10
C ALA A 357 14.98 1.67 13.50
N LEU A 358 13.88 1.72 12.75
CA LEU A 358 12.69 2.50 13.13
C LEU A 358 12.03 1.95 14.41
N LEU A 359 11.82 0.64 14.51
CA LEU A 359 11.20 0.00 15.68
C LEU A 359 12.08 0.02 16.94
N ASP A 360 13.40 0.18 16.78
CA ASP A 360 14.34 0.41 17.88
C ASP A 360 14.28 1.86 18.40
N GLY A 361 13.81 2.80 17.57
CA GLY A 361 13.52 4.19 17.92
C GLY A 361 12.13 4.42 18.53
N SER A 362 11.11 3.65 18.11
CA SER A 362 9.73 3.79 18.60
C SER A 362 8.95 2.47 18.67
N PRO A 363 8.02 2.30 19.63
CA PRO A 363 7.21 1.07 19.76
C PRO A 363 6.40 0.67 18.52
N LEU A 364 5.87 1.64 17.77
CA LEU A 364 5.19 1.44 16.49
C LEU A 364 6.00 2.07 15.34
N PRO A 365 5.93 1.50 14.12
CA PRO A 365 6.52 2.10 12.93
C PRO A 365 5.68 3.30 12.43
N PRO A 366 6.29 4.31 11.80
CA PRO A 366 5.55 5.40 11.19
C PRO A 366 4.99 5.03 9.81
N ASP A 367 3.91 5.71 9.39
CA ASP A 367 3.40 5.64 8.01
C ASP A 367 4.49 6.03 6.99
N TRP A 368 5.27 7.06 7.31
CA TRP A 368 6.32 7.60 6.46
C TRP A 368 7.59 7.82 7.26
N ALA A 369 8.73 7.54 6.64
CA ALA A 369 10.06 7.69 7.19
C ALA A 369 11.03 8.17 6.08
N GLN A 370 12.28 8.37 6.47
CA GLN A 370 13.39 8.53 5.55
C GLN A 370 14.61 7.73 6.05
N VAL A 371 15.43 7.26 5.10
CA VAL A 371 16.68 6.53 5.37
C VAL A 371 17.84 7.29 4.74
N HIS A 372 18.84 7.60 5.56
CA HIS A 372 20.07 8.24 5.12
C HIS A 372 21.03 7.24 4.48
N GLY A 373 21.96 7.70 3.65
CA GLY A 373 22.99 6.86 3.05
C GLY A 373 23.89 6.17 4.09
N ASP A 374 24.06 6.79 5.27
CA ASP A 374 24.79 6.22 6.41
C ASP A 374 23.98 5.22 7.26
N GLY A 375 22.72 4.98 6.91
CA GLY A 375 21.83 4.05 7.59
C GLY A 375 21.06 4.63 8.78
N THR A 376 21.16 5.93 9.06
CA THR A 376 20.28 6.61 10.02
C THR A 376 18.84 6.63 9.49
N THR A 377 17.85 6.39 10.35
CA THR A 377 16.42 6.40 10.00
C THR A 377 15.65 7.44 10.80
N GLU A 378 14.79 8.22 10.15
CA GLU A 378 13.97 9.25 10.80
C GLU A 378 12.49 9.10 10.42
N ALA A 379 11.59 9.26 11.38
CA ALA A 379 10.14 9.22 11.13
C ALA A 379 9.63 10.56 10.58
N MET A 380 8.79 10.52 9.54
CA MET A 380 8.43 11.69 8.73
C MET A 380 6.94 12.06 8.85
N PRO A 381 6.58 13.37 8.85
CA PRO A 381 5.19 13.83 8.90
C PRO A 381 4.46 13.69 7.54
N GLY A 382 4.39 12.46 7.01
CA GLY A 382 3.88 12.13 5.67
C GLY A 382 4.95 12.16 4.57
N ALA A 383 4.61 11.72 3.35
CA ALA A 383 5.55 11.53 2.23
C ALA A 383 6.38 12.78 1.88
N ALA A 384 5.76 13.96 1.87
CA ALA A 384 6.43 15.24 1.63
C ALA A 384 7.05 15.88 2.89
N GLY A 385 7.20 15.11 3.97
CA GLY A 385 7.67 15.56 5.29
C GLY A 385 6.79 16.61 5.97
N THR A 386 5.58 16.86 5.46
CA THR A 386 4.65 17.90 5.93
C THR A 386 3.19 17.53 5.65
N GLY A 387 2.27 18.23 6.31
CA GLY A 387 0.82 18.10 6.09
C GLY A 387 0.12 17.09 6.99
N GLN A 388 0.87 16.19 7.64
CA GLN A 388 0.38 15.23 8.61
C GLN A 388 1.21 15.27 9.90
N SER A 389 0.72 14.64 10.96
CA SER A 389 1.53 14.24 12.12
C SER A 389 2.24 12.92 11.83
N VAL A 390 3.43 12.73 12.41
CA VAL A 390 4.04 11.39 12.52
C VAL A 390 3.06 10.50 13.29
N ARG A 391 2.76 9.32 12.74
CA ARG A 391 1.68 8.43 13.18
C ARG A 391 1.94 6.99 12.74
N TYR A 392 1.29 6.05 13.42
CA TYR A 392 0.97 4.72 12.90
C TYR A 392 -0.51 4.74 12.50
N ALA A 393 -0.83 4.60 11.22
CA ALA A 393 -2.21 4.58 10.73
C ALA A 393 -2.32 3.68 9.48
N TYR A 394 -3.05 4.15 8.47
CA TYR A 394 -3.44 3.40 7.28
C TYR A 394 -2.25 2.75 6.54
N ASP A 395 -1.15 3.49 6.35
CA ASP A 395 0.07 2.93 5.77
C ASP A 395 0.70 1.90 6.72
N ALA A 396 1.12 2.35 7.91
CA ALA A 396 1.95 1.55 8.83
C ALA A 396 1.28 0.26 9.31
N ALA A 397 -0.06 0.23 9.38
CA ALA A 397 -0.83 -0.95 9.76
C ALA A 397 -0.64 -2.14 8.80
N ARG A 398 -0.21 -1.91 7.56
CA ARG A 398 0.10 -2.99 6.60
C ARG A 398 1.45 -3.68 6.90
N LEU A 399 2.40 -3.00 7.55
CA LEU A 399 3.74 -3.54 7.87
C LEU A 399 3.68 -4.89 8.58
N PRO A 400 3.01 -5.06 9.73
CA PRO A 400 2.99 -6.37 10.41
C PRO A 400 2.39 -7.46 9.52
N VAL A 401 1.45 -7.14 8.62
CA VAL A 401 0.90 -8.11 7.65
C VAL A 401 1.97 -8.58 6.68
N ARG A 402 2.70 -7.65 6.05
CA ARG A 402 3.77 -7.95 5.07
C ARG A 402 4.91 -8.79 5.67
N TYR A 403 5.20 -8.60 6.95
CA TYR A 403 6.27 -9.33 7.66
C TYR A 403 5.77 -10.66 8.26
N ALA A 404 4.51 -10.75 8.72
CA ALA A 404 3.93 -11.99 9.26
C ALA A 404 3.61 -13.04 8.18
N GLU A 405 3.49 -12.65 6.90
CA GLU A 405 3.41 -13.59 5.77
C GLU A 405 4.79 -14.16 5.34
N SER A 406 5.89 -13.70 5.93
CA SER A 406 7.24 -14.15 5.54
C SER A 406 7.55 -15.57 5.99
N CYS A 407 8.31 -16.28 5.16
CA CYS A 407 8.87 -17.59 5.51
C CYS A 407 10.13 -17.50 6.40
N ASP A 408 10.68 -16.30 6.65
CA ASP A 408 11.76 -16.10 7.63
C ASP A 408 11.19 -15.77 9.02
N ALA A 409 11.56 -16.56 10.01
CA ALA A 409 11.15 -16.35 11.40
C ALA A 409 11.66 -15.02 12.00
N ALA A 410 12.72 -14.42 11.44
CA ALA A 410 13.19 -13.10 11.83
C ALA A 410 12.24 -11.97 11.38
N ASP A 411 11.66 -12.08 10.18
CA ASP A 411 10.66 -11.15 9.68
C ASP A 411 9.36 -11.27 10.49
N VAL A 412 8.90 -12.50 10.72
CA VAL A 412 7.73 -12.77 11.56
C VAL A 412 7.92 -12.17 12.97
N ALA A 413 9.11 -12.34 13.57
CA ALA A 413 9.43 -11.72 14.85
C ALA A 413 9.42 -10.16 14.83
N LEU A 414 9.69 -9.52 13.69
CA LEU A 414 9.54 -8.06 13.56
C LEU A 414 8.06 -7.64 13.58
N ALA A 415 7.17 -8.40 12.95
CA ALA A 415 5.72 -8.16 13.06
C ALA A 415 5.22 -8.33 14.51
N GLY A 416 5.71 -9.36 15.22
CA GLY A 416 5.34 -9.66 16.60
C GLY A 416 5.62 -8.53 17.60
N ARG A 417 6.66 -7.70 17.34
CA ARG A 417 7.01 -6.52 18.17
C ARG A 417 5.84 -5.56 18.40
N LEU A 418 4.90 -5.46 17.46
CA LEU A 418 3.77 -4.53 17.52
C LEU A 418 2.63 -5.01 18.44
N THR A 419 2.62 -6.28 18.86
CA THR A 419 1.52 -6.85 19.68
C THR A 419 1.32 -6.12 21.01
N GLY A 420 2.40 -5.70 21.66
CA GLY A 420 2.32 -4.94 22.92
C GLY A 420 1.70 -3.55 22.73
N PRO A 421 2.26 -2.69 21.85
CA PRO A 421 1.73 -1.35 21.60
C PRO A 421 0.33 -1.29 20.99
N LEU A 422 -0.08 -2.27 20.17
CA LEU A 422 -1.44 -2.36 19.61
C LEU A 422 -2.47 -2.94 20.61
N GLY A 423 -2.00 -3.46 21.74
CA GLY A 423 -2.82 -3.93 22.86
C GLY A 423 -3.69 -5.15 22.58
N THR A 424 -4.44 -5.57 23.60
CA THR A 424 -5.32 -6.76 23.56
C THR A 424 -6.80 -6.44 23.74
N GLY A 425 -7.20 -5.16 23.65
CA GLY A 425 -8.59 -4.74 23.84
C GLY A 425 -9.46 -4.97 22.60
N ASP A 426 -10.78 -5.10 22.82
CA ASP A 426 -11.75 -5.36 21.75
C ASP A 426 -11.74 -4.24 20.68
N HIS A 427 -11.64 -2.99 21.12
CA HIS A 427 -11.52 -1.81 20.26
C HIS A 427 -10.06 -1.54 19.86
N LEU A 428 -9.87 -0.98 18.66
CA LEU A 428 -8.61 -0.45 18.16
C LEU A 428 -8.84 0.82 17.34
N ASP A 429 -8.16 1.89 17.73
CA ASP A 429 -8.13 3.18 17.05
C ASP A 429 -7.48 3.05 15.65
N ALA A 430 -8.05 3.71 14.64
CA ALA A 430 -7.55 3.70 13.26
C ALA A 430 -6.22 4.46 13.07
N ALA A 431 -5.88 5.39 13.97
CA ALA A 431 -4.58 6.06 13.99
C ALA A 431 -4.06 6.27 15.42
N LEU A 432 -2.77 5.96 15.61
CA LEU A 432 -2.03 6.08 16.85
C LEU A 432 -0.79 6.97 16.64
N ASP A 433 -0.27 7.58 17.71
CA ASP A 433 1.11 8.03 17.72
C ASP A 433 2.07 6.83 17.82
N LEU A 434 3.37 7.05 17.64
CA LEU A 434 4.33 5.92 17.63
C LEU A 434 4.51 5.25 19.01
N GLY A 435 3.94 5.81 20.07
CA GLY A 435 3.88 5.24 21.41
C GLY A 435 2.59 4.44 21.69
N GLY A 436 1.63 4.44 20.76
CA GLY A 436 0.33 3.78 20.92
C GLY A 436 -0.77 4.64 21.53
N ALA A 437 -0.62 5.97 21.61
CA ALA A 437 -1.70 6.86 22.06
C ALA A 437 -2.62 7.26 20.89
N THR A 438 -3.93 7.32 21.14
CA THR A 438 -4.97 7.65 20.16
C THR A 438 -4.74 8.98 19.44
N LEU A 439 -4.75 8.96 18.10
CA LEU A 439 -4.85 10.14 17.23
C LEU A 439 -6.19 10.21 16.49
N ASP A 440 -6.75 9.06 16.10
CA ASP A 440 -8.09 8.93 15.49
C ASP A 440 -8.81 7.70 16.08
N ALA A 441 -9.89 7.94 16.82
CA ALA A 441 -10.67 6.91 17.51
C ALA A 441 -11.74 6.25 16.63
N ALA A 442 -11.73 6.50 15.31
CA ALA A 442 -12.49 5.70 14.37
C ALA A 442 -12.00 4.24 14.36
N GLU A 443 -12.85 3.29 14.02
CA GLU A 443 -12.43 1.93 13.69
C GLU A 443 -12.16 1.80 12.20
N HIS A 444 -11.14 1.04 11.81
CA HIS A 444 -10.87 0.73 10.41
C HIS A 444 -10.34 -0.71 10.23
N PRO A 445 -10.75 -1.48 9.20
CA PRO A 445 -10.35 -2.87 9.03
C PRO A 445 -8.83 -3.08 9.03
N VAL A 446 -8.06 -2.19 8.36
CA VAL A 446 -6.59 -2.29 8.28
C VAL A 446 -5.90 -2.31 9.65
N ALA A 447 -6.42 -1.59 10.65
CA ALA A 447 -5.83 -1.54 11.98
C ALA A 447 -5.98 -2.90 12.68
N TYR A 448 -7.16 -3.50 12.61
CA TYR A 448 -7.43 -4.84 13.12
C TYR A 448 -6.63 -5.90 12.37
N VAL A 449 -6.50 -5.82 11.05
CA VAL A 449 -5.68 -6.73 10.24
C VAL A 449 -4.20 -6.63 10.62
N GLY A 450 -3.68 -5.42 10.83
CA GLY A 450 -2.31 -5.22 11.30
C GLY A 450 -2.06 -5.80 12.69
N ARG A 451 -3.02 -5.66 13.61
CA ARG A 451 -2.97 -6.28 14.94
C ARG A 451 -3.11 -7.81 14.88
N ALA A 452 -3.95 -8.33 13.99
CA ALA A 452 -4.09 -9.76 13.76
C ALA A 452 -2.76 -10.38 13.31
N ALA A 453 -2.06 -9.73 12.37
CA ALA A 453 -0.74 -10.15 11.92
C ALA A 453 0.30 -10.18 13.05
N ALA A 454 0.35 -9.13 13.88
CA ALA A 454 1.25 -9.07 15.04
C ALA A 454 0.93 -10.18 16.07
N ARG A 455 -0.35 -10.39 16.40
CA ARG A 455 -0.79 -11.49 17.29
C ARG A 455 -0.46 -12.86 16.74
N ALA A 456 -0.67 -13.07 15.44
CA ALA A 456 -0.36 -14.33 14.75
C ALA A 456 1.14 -14.65 14.81
N ALA A 457 1.99 -13.64 14.61
CA ALA A 457 3.44 -13.76 14.72
C ALA A 457 3.93 -14.17 16.12
N GLU A 458 3.26 -13.70 17.19
CA GLU A 458 3.52 -14.15 18.58
C GLU A 458 2.79 -15.47 18.95
N GLY A 459 2.06 -16.08 18.01
CA GLY A 459 1.34 -17.34 18.20
C GLY A 459 -0.03 -17.24 18.86
N ASP A 460 -0.58 -16.03 19.08
CA ASP A 460 -1.98 -15.84 19.51
C ASP A 460 -2.93 -15.95 18.31
N THR A 461 -3.03 -17.17 17.78
CA THR A 461 -3.89 -17.51 16.65
C THR A 461 -5.36 -17.17 16.92
N ARG A 462 -5.85 -17.35 18.15
CA ARG A 462 -7.22 -17.02 18.54
C ARG A 462 -7.46 -15.51 18.47
N GLY A 463 -6.61 -14.71 19.13
CA GLY A 463 -6.75 -13.25 19.11
C GLY A 463 -6.55 -12.65 17.71
N ALA A 464 -5.78 -13.30 16.85
CA ALA A 464 -5.64 -12.93 15.45
C ALA A 464 -6.92 -13.24 14.62
N THR A 465 -7.51 -14.43 14.77
CA THR A 465 -8.79 -14.77 14.13
C THR A 465 -9.93 -13.86 14.61
N GLU A 466 -9.96 -13.50 15.89
CA GLU A 466 -10.93 -12.55 16.46
C GLU A 466 -10.80 -11.15 15.84
N ASP A 467 -9.57 -10.66 15.62
CA ASP A 467 -9.30 -9.39 14.95
C ASP A 467 -9.64 -9.42 13.46
N LEU A 468 -9.31 -10.50 12.71
CA LEU A 468 -9.73 -10.66 11.31
C LEU A 468 -11.26 -10.68 11.17
N ALA A 469 -11.95 -11.34 12.11
CA ALA A 469 -13.41 -11.33 12.16
C ALA A 469 -13.97 -9.93 12.50
N ARG A 470 -13.28 -9.10 13.32
CA ARG A 470 -13.69 -7.70 13.53
C ARG A 470 -13.43 -6.85 12.30
N ALA A 471 -12.29 -7.00 11.63
CA ALA A 471 -11.97 -6.29 10.39
C ALA A 471 -13.03 -6.52 9.31
N ASP A 472 -13.43 -7.78 9.11
CA ASP A 472 -14.48 -8.19 8.20
C ASP A 472 -15.84 -7.55 8.55
N ARG A 473 -16.26 -7.60 9.83
CA ARG A 473 -17.50 -6.93 10.28
C ARG A 473 -17.46 -5.42 10.05
N VAL A 474 -16.35 -4.74 10.38
CA VAL A 474 -16.22 -3.29 10.17
C VAL A 474 -16.28 -2.94 8.68
N ALA A 475 -15.72 -3.77 7.79
CA ALA A 475 -15.80 -3.58 6.34
C ALA A 475 -17.23 -3.74 5.80
N GLN A 476 -18.04 -4.62 6.40
CA GLN A 476 -19.47 -4.78 6.06
C GLN A 476 -20.35 -3.67 6.66
N GLU A 477 -20.04 -3.21 7.89
CA GLU A 477 -20.74 -2.14 8.60
C GLU A 477 -20.54 -0.77 7.92
N VAL A 478 -19.32 -0.47 7.45
CA VAL A 478 -18.96 0.79 6.77
C VAL A 478 -18.10 0.48 5.53
N PRO A 479 -18.72 0.15 4.37
CA PRO A 479 -17.99 -0.20 3.17
C PRO A 479 -17.16 0.97 2.61
N THR A 480 -15.85 0.81 2.59
CA THR A 480 -14.89 1.68 1.90
C THR A 480 -13.99 0.82 1.03
N TYR A 481 -13.46 1.36 -0.07
CA TYR A 481 -12.53 0.64 -0.95
C TYR A 481 -11.37 0.04 -0.14
N TYR A 482 -10.77 0.86 0.73
CA TYR A 482 -9.56 0.49 1.45
C TYR A 482 -9.84 -0.47 2.62
N GLY A 483 -11.00 -0.33 3.28
CA GLY A 483 -11.46 -1.25 4.31
C GLY A 483 -11.79 -2.63 3.75
N ALA A 484 -12.50 -2.69 2.62
CA ALA A 484 -12.82 -3.94 1.93
C ALA A 484 -11.56 -4.64 1.39
N ALA A 485 -10.65 -3.89 0.74
CA ALA A 485 -9.37 -4.41 0.24
C ALA A 485 -8.56 -5.07 1.37
N TRP A 486 -8.38 -4.38 2.50
CA TRP A 486 -7.56 -4.91 3.60
C TRP A 486 -8.26 -5.99 4.43
N ALA A 487 -9.59 -6.01 4.52
CA ALA A 487 -10.31 -7.15 5.09
C ALA A 487 -10.08 -8.43 4.25
N ALA A 488 -10.12 -8.33 2.91
CA ALA A 488 -9.88 -9.47 2.02
C ALA A 488 -8.40 -9.88 1.98
N LEU A 489 -7.48 -8.93 1.76
CA LEU A 489 -6.03 -9.17 1.72
C LEU A 489 -5.50 -9.68 3.07
N GLY A 490 -5.99 -9.14 4.18
CA GLY A 490 -5.60 -9.59 5.53
C GLY A 490 -5.87 -11.07 5.76
N ARG A 491 -7.01 -11.56 5.26
CA ARG A 491 -7.34 -12.99 5.26
C ARG A 491 -6.44 -13.77 4.30
N ALA A 492 -6.32 -13.31 3.05
CA ALA A 492 -5.49 -13.99 2.05
C ALA A 492 -4.04 -14.20 2.53
N LEU A 493 -3.40 -13.15 3.06
CA LEU A 493 -1.99 -13.13 3.44
C LEU A 493 -1.71 -13.87 4.77
N LEU A 494 -2.69 -13.95 5.68
CA LEU A 494 -2.51 -14.58 7.01
C LEU A 494 -3.12 -15.97 7.13
N GLU A 495 -4.15 -16.31 6.33
CA GLU A 495 -4.90 -17.58 6.39
C GLU A 495 -4.61 -18.52 5.20
N THR A 496 -3.90 -18.07 4.15
CA THR A 496 -3.66 -18.87 2.93
C THR A 496 -2.25 -18.70 2.35
N ASP A 497 -1.75 -19.71 1.64
CA ASP A 497 -0.43 -19.71 0.98
C ASP A 497 -0.50 -19.38 -0.53
N VAL A 498 -1.70 -19.09 -1.06
CA VAL A 498 -1.94 -18.90 -2.51
C VAL A 498 -1.16 -17.73 -3.11
N LEU A 499 -0.77 -16.76 -2.28
CA LEU A 499 0.06 -15.62 -2.68
C LEU A 499 1.57 -15.87 -2.54
N GLY A 500 2.00 -17.10 -2.24
CA GLY A 500 3.42 -17.49 -2.16
C GLY A 500 4.14 -17.10 -0.86
N GLY A 501 3.39 -16.77 0.19
CA GLY A 501 3.92 -16.53 1.54
C GLY A 501 3.86 -17.77 2.44
N CYS A 502 4.36 -17.65 3.66
CA CYS A 502 4.19 -18.62 4.75
C CYS A 502 3.23 -18.04 5.80
N PRO A 503 1.90 -18.07 5.57
CA PRO A 503 0.89 -17.47 6.43
C PRO A 503 0.97 -17.91 7.90
N ALA A 504 1.02 -16.95 8.82
CA ALA A 504 1.17 -17.19 10.26
C ALA A 504 0.00 -17.96 10.93
N LEU A 505 -1.19 -18.01 10.32
CA LEU A 505 -2.34 -18.78 10.87
C LEU A 505 -2.47 -20.18 10.27
N VAL A 506 -1.68 -20.54 9.25
CA VAL A 506 -1.65 -21.91 8.72
C VAL A 506 -0.61 -22.74 9.49
N PRO A 507 -0.98 -23.92 10.02
CA PRO A 507 -0.01 -24.81 10.65
C PRO A 507 1.06 -25.27 9.65
N GLN A 508 2.31 -24.87 9.90
CA GLN A 508 3.49 -25.18 9.07
C GLN A 508 3.88 -26.68 9.04
N ASP A 509 3.07 -27.54 9.67
CA ASP A 509 3.20 -29.01 9.75
C ASP A 509 2.07 -29.76 8.98
N ALA A 510 1.32 -29.08 8.10
CA ALA A 510 0.35 -29.73 7.22
C ALA A 510 1.05 -30.67 6.18
N PRO A 511 0.64 -31.95 6.05
CA PRO A 511 1.48 -33.02 5.45
C PRO A 511 1.34 -33.31 3.94
#